data_AF-A0A1H3MYX8-F1
#
_entry.id   AF-A0A1H3MYX8-F1
#
_cell.length_a   1.000
_cell.length_b   1.000
_cell.length_c   1.000
_cell.angle_alpha   90.00
_cell.angle_beta   90.00
_cell.angle_gamma   90.00
#
_symmetry.space_group_name_H-M   'P 1'
#
loop_
_entity.id
_entity.type
_entity.pdbx_description
1 polymer ?
#
loop_
_entity_poly.entity_id
_entity_poly.type
_entity_poly.pdbx_seq_one_letter_code
_entity_poly.pdbx_strand_id
1 'polypeptide(L)'
;MKKSFYKKWCLCLFSTLIIASIGVIIFLNYTKEKKIQTVKEPVDKKIYQQELKSPIDLLTTNYDNIVEQDWLPTWTELNSNPGNINTTDLLDKMNSIANQFNEISKKTEIFKAEEKIKDPAIKQKIEHFKTAFTAASNCMENAALSVTQGLNNEKPLKDSLENATQSLGLADQNIVIALSTLAEVEGKLGITKK
;
A
#
# COMPACT_ATOMS: atom_id res chain seq x y z
N MET A 1 33.72 -15.27 80.38
CA MET A 1 32.48 -15.80 79.74
C MET A 1 31.53 -14.62 79.59
N LYS A 2 31.29 -14.04 78.39
CA LYS A 2 30.26 -14.46 77.40
C LYS A 2 28.99 -14.97 78.10
N LYS A 3 27.77 -14.51 77.83
CA LYS A 3 27.20 -13.76 76.71
C LYS A 3 25.72 -13.51 77.05
N SER A 4 25.08 -12.64 76.26
CA SER A 4 23.65 -12.67 75.91
C SER A 4 22.77 -11.53 76.46
N PHE A 5 23.20 -10.29 76.19
CA PHE A 5 22.32 -9.10 76.23
C PHE A 5 21.78 -8.65 74.85
N TYR A 6 22.02 -9.39 73.76
CA TYR A 6 21.86 -8.85 72.39
C TYR A 6 20.80 -9.50 71.48
N LYS A 7 19.90 -10.36 71.99
CA LYS A 7 19.07 -11.19 71.10
C LYS A 7 17.61 -10.77 70.91
N LYS A 8 17.08 -9.77 71.63
CA LYS A 8 15.64 -9.40 71.52
C LYS A 8 15.33 -8.03 70.93
N TRP A 9 16.31 -7.14 70.82
CA TRP A 9 16.11 -5.75 70.37
C TRP A 9 16.80 -5.41 69.04
N CYS A 10 17.22 -6.43 68.28
CA CYS A 10 17.84 -6.23 66.97
C CYS A 10 16.87 -6.45 65.80
N LEU A 11 15.66 -6.99 66.03
CA LEU A 11 14.74 -7.38 64.94
C LEU A 11 13.71 -6.30 64.54
N CYS A 12 13.51 -5.25 65.34
CA CYS A 12 12.57 -4.16 65.01
C CYS A 12 13.20 -2.98 64.25
N LEU A 13 14.53 -2.82 64.29
CA LEU A 13 15.19 -1.69 63.61
C LEU A 13 15.54 -1.99 62.14
N PHE A 14 15.65 -3.27 61.75
CA PHE A 14 15.92 -3.63 60.35
C PHE A 14 14.66 -3.62 59.47
N SER A 15 13.46 -3.78 60.02
CA SER A 15 12.22 -3.77 59.21
C SER A 15 11.85 -2.36 58.73
N THR A 16 12.08 -1.32 59.54
CA THR A 16 11.79 0.07 59.17
C THR A 16 12.80 0.63 58.14
N LEU A 17 14.06 0.18 58.19
CA LEU A 17 15.10 0.56 57.22
C LEU A 17 14.85 -0.03 55.82
N ILE A 18 14.26 -1.22 55.71
CA ILE A 18 13.96 -1.87 54.41
C ILE A 18 12.75 -1.21 53.72
N ILE A 19 11.73 -0.80 54.48
CA ILE A 19 10.53 -0.15 53.89
C ILE A 19 10.86 1.26 53.39
N ALA A 20 11.71 2.01 54.11
CA ALA A 20 12.18 3.31 53.67
C ALA A 20 13.07 3.24 52.40
N SER A 21 13.89 2.19 52.26
CA SER A 21 14.77 2.02 51.10
C SER A 21 14.01 1.61 49.83
N ILE A 22 12.97 0.77 49.93
CA ILE A 22 12.09 0.42 48.80
C ILE A 22 11.29 1.65 48.34
N GLY A 23 10.77 2.45 49.29
CA GLY A 23 10.05 3.69 48.98
C GLY A 23 10.89 4.71 48.22
N VAL A 24 12.18 4.86 48.58
CA VAL A 24 13.12 5.75 47.88
C VAL A 24 13.50 5.22 46.48
N ILE A 25 13.63 3.91 46.29
CA ILE A 25 13.89 3.32 44.96
C ILE A 25 12.69 3.49 44.03
N ILE A 26 11.47 3.28 44.53
CA ILE A 26 10.23 3.50 43.76
C ILE A 26 10.07 5.00 43.45
N PHE A 27 10.31 5.88 44.43
CA PHE A 27 10.25 7.33 44.23
C PHE A 27 11.32 7.84 43.26
N LEU A 28 12.57 7.36 43.34
CA LEU A 28 13.64 7.68 42.38
C LEU A 28 13.35 7.16 40.96
N ASN A 29 12.70 5.99 40.84
CA ASN A 29 12.23 5.48 39.54
C ASN A 29 10.99 6.22 39.02
N TYR A 30 10.21 6.84 39.90
CA TYR A 30 9.05 7.67 39.54
C TYR A 30 9.45 9.12 39.17
N THR A 31 10.52 9.65 39.79
CA THR A 31 11.10 10.98 39.48
C THR A 31 12.17 10.93 38.39
N LYS A 32 12.56 9.74 37.90
CA LYS A 32 13.05 9.63 36.53
C LYS A 32 11.86 9.97 35.64
N GLU A 33 11.69 11.26 35.38
CA GLU A 33 10.94 11.72 34.23
C GLU A 33 11.38 10.82 33.07
N LYS A 34 10.47 9.95 32.63
CA LYS A 34 10.44 9.62 31.22
C LYS A 34 10.27 10.98 30.57
N LYS A 35 11.40 11.59 30.20
CA LYS A 35 11.46 12.45 29.03
C LYS A 35 10.78 11.58 27.99
N ILE A 36 9.49 11.84 27.75
CA ILE A 36 8.84 11.45 26.52
C ILE A 36 9.65 12.25 25.52
N GLN A 37 10.76 11.67 25.11
CA GLN A 37 11.45 12.04 23.90
C GLN A 37 10.35 11.80 22.90
N THR A 38 9.65 12.88 22.52
CA THR A 38 8.78 12.88 21.36
C THR A 38 9.67 12.31 20.28
N VAL A 39 9.51 11.01 20.00
CA VAL A 39 10.17 10.33 18.91
C VAL A 39 9.60 11.05 17.72
N LYS A 40 10.35 12.07 17.26
CA LYS A 40 9.95 12.89 16.14
C LYS A 40 9.72 11.89 15.02
N GLU A 41 8.48 11.83 14.58
CA GLU A 41 8.08 10.90 13.54
C GLU A 41 9.07 11.04 12.37
N PRO A 42 9.59 9.93 11.80
CA PRO A 42 10.53 10.01 10.70
C PRO A 42 9.97 10.93 9.62
N VAL A 43 10.78 11.86 9.13
CA VAL A 43 10.33 12.92 8.21
C VAL A 43 9.60 12.31 7.01
N ASP A 44 10.11 11.22 6.47
CA ASP A 44 9.51 10.52 5.33
C ASP A 44 8.18 9.84 5.67
N LYS A 45 7.99 9.36 6.91
CA LYS A 45 6.71 8.81 7.37
C LYS A 45 5.64 9.90 7.37
N LYS A 46 5.98 11.08 7.91
CA LYS A 46 5.09 12.23 7.92
C LYS A 46 4.74 12.68 6.50
N ILE A 47 5.73 12.81 5.62
CA ILE A 47 5.52 13.18 4.21
C ILE A 47 4.61 12.16 3.53
N TYR A 48 4.89 10.87 3.70
CA TYR A 48 4.08 9.82 3.10
C TYR A 48 2.62 9.92 3.55
N GLN A 49 2.37 9.99 4.86
CA GLN A 49 1.01 10.02 5.40
C GLN A 49 0.24 11.28 5.02
N GLN A 50 0.90 12.44 4.99
CA GLN A 50 0.23 13.73 4.79
C GLN A 50 0.10 14.11 3.30
N GLU A 51 1.03 13.66 2.45
CA GLU A 51 1.12 14.15 1.07
C GLU A 51 1.02 13.06 0.01
N LEU A 52 1.45 11.82 0.31
CA LEU A 52 1.55 10.77 -0.71
C LEU A 52 0.41 9.76 -0.62
N LYS A 53 -0.02 9.42 0.60
CA LYS A 53 -0.98 8.34 0.83
C LYS A 53 -2.31 8.60 0.11
N SER A 54 -2.93 9.76 0.31
CA SER A 54 -4.23 10.06 -0.30
C SER A 54 -4.19 10.03 -1.84
N PRO A 55 -3.20 10.63 -2.54
CA PRO A 55 -3.07 10.47 -3.99
C PRO A 55 -2.86 9.02 -4.44
N ILE A 56 -2.06 8.23 -3.73
CA ILE A 56 -1.82 6.81 -4.05
C ILE A 56 -3.10 5.99 -3.85
N ASP A 57 -3.79 6.18 -2.73
CA ASP A 57 -5.05 5.52 -2.42
C ASP A 57 -6.11 5.89 -3.49
N LEU A 58 -6.13 7.14 -3.97
CA LEU A 58 -7.01 7.56 -5.06
C LEU A 58 -6.68 6.87 -6.40
N LEU A 59 -5.40 6.79 -6.78
CA LEU A 59 -4.97 6.11 -8.01
C LEU A 59 -5.36 4.63 -7.99
N THR A 60 -5.06 3.95 -6.89
CA THR A 60 -5.37 2.51 -6.71
C THR A 60 -6.86 2.24 -6.66
N THR A 61 -7.63 3.05 -5.92
CA THR A 61 -9.09 2.94 -5.89
C THR A 61 -9.72 3.18 -7.26
N ASN A 62 -9.23 4.16 -8.03
CA ASN A 62 -9.73 4.40 -9.39
C ASN A 62 -9.43 3.23 -10.32
N TYR A 63 -8.24 2.63 -10.21
CA TYR A 63 -7.89 1.42 -10.96
C TYR A 63 -8.86 0.28 -10.63
N ASP A 64 -9.05 -0.02 -9.34
CA ASP A 64 -9.94 -1.10 -8.90
C ASP A 64 -11.39 -0.85 -9.33
N ASN A 65 -11.88 0.39 -9.23
CA ASN A 65 -13.21 0.75 -9.68
C ASN A 65 -13.42 0.49 -11.18
N ILE A 66 -12.46 0.86 -12.04
CA ILE A 66 -12.58 0.58 -13.48
C ILE A 66 -12.59 -0.93 -13.72
N VAL A 67 -11.74 -1.68 -13.01
CA VAL A 67 -11.70 -3.14 -13.12
C VAL A 67 -13.06 -3.75 -12.75
N GLU A 68 -13.60 -3.40 -11.59
CA GLU A 68 -14.81 -4.01 -11.03
C GLU A 68 -16.08 -3.55 -11.73
N GLN A 69 -16.19 -2.27 -12.05
CA GLN A 69 -17.44 -1.65 -12.50
C GLN A 69 -17.57 -1.62 -14.02
N ASP A 70 -16.44 -1.48 -14.74
CA ASP A 70 -16.46 -1.32 -16.20
C ASP A 70 -15.88 -2.55 -16.90
N TRP A 71 -14.64 -2.93 -16.60
CA TRP A 71 -13.94 -3.99 -17.32
C TRP A 71 -14.56 -5.36 -17.11
N LEU A 72 -14.70 -5.82 -15.87
CA LEU A 72 -15.15 -7.18 -15.56
C LEU A 72 -16.57 -7.46 -16.09
N PRO A 73 -17.57 -6.57 -15.95
CA PRO A 73 -18.89 -6.78 -16.55
C PRO A 73 -18.83 -6.84 -18.07
N THR A 74 -18.07 -5.93 -18.70
CA THR A 74 -17.92 -5.86 -20.16
C THR A 74 -17.23 -7.11 -20.72
N TRP A 75 -16.17 -7.58 -20.05
CA TRP A 75 -15.46 -8.80 -20.40
C TRP A 75 -16.33 -10.06 -20.22
N THR A 76 -17.15 -10.09 -19.16
CA THR A 76 -18.08 -11.19 -18.91
C THR A 76 -19.18 -11.25 -19.97
N GLU A 77 -19.75 -10.11 -20.35
CA GLU A 77 -20.75 -9.99 -21.42
C GLU A 77 -20.20 -10.55 -22.74
N LEU A 78 -18.99 -10.13 -23.13
CA LEU A 78 -18.30 -10.56 -24.34
C LEU A 78 -18.08 -12.08 -24.39
N ASN A 79 -17.66 -12.69 -23.28
CA ASN A 79 -17.36 -14.13 -23.23
C ASN A 79 -18.60 -15.02 -23.03
N SER A 80 -19.71 -14.48 -22.52
CA SER A 80 -20.90 -15.27 -22.21
C SER A 80 -21.86 -15.40 -23.39
N ASN A 81 -21.86 -14.46 -24.34
CA ASN A 81 -22.89 -14.44 -25.39
C ASN A 81 -22.41 -13.89 -26.76
N PRO A 82 -21.40 -14.53 -27.40
CA PRO A 82 -20.74 -13.99 -28.60
C PRO A 82 -21.65 -13.79 -29.82
N GLY A 83 -22.82 -14.44 -29.86
CA GLY A 83 -23.74 -14.39 -31.01
C GLY A 83 -24.82 -13.30 -30.99
N ASN A 84 -24.95 -12.54 -29.89
CA ASN A 84 -26.00 -11.52 -29.71
C ASN A 84 -25.47 -10.25 -29.04
N ILE A 85 -24.24 -9.86 -29.38
CA ILE A 85 -23.57 -8.68 -28.82
C ILE A 85 -24.01 -7.45 -29.61
N ASN A 86 -24.42 -6.38 -28.91
CA ASN A 86 -24.46 -5.06 -29.51
C ASN A 86 -23.02 -4.55 -29.69
N THR A 87 -22.45 -4.78 -30.87
CA THR A 87 -21.05 -4.47 -31.18
C THR A 87 -20.73 -2.98 -30.96
N THR A 88 -21.66 -2.08 -31.27
CA THR A 88 -21.45 -0.63 -31.09
C THR A 88 -21.31 -0.28 -29.62
N ASP A 89 -22.24 -0.72 -28.78
CA ASP A 89 -22.17 -0.44 -27.33
C ASP A 89 -20.91 -1.04 -26.70
N LEU A 90 -20.54 -2.26 -27.11
CA LEU A 90 -19.33 -2.92 -26.60
C LEU A 90 -18.05 -2.17 -27.00
N LEU A 91 -18.00 -1.67 -28.24
CA LEU A 91 -16.88 -0.88 -28.72
C LEU A 91 -16.74 0.44 -27.95
N ASP A 92 -17.85 1.13 -27.70
CA ASP A 92 -17.85 2.37 -26.91
C ASP A 92 -17.38 2.12 -25.47
N LYS A 93 -17.84 1.04 -24.83
CA LYS A 93 -17.37 0.62 -23.51
C LYS A 93 -15.87 0.34 -23.50
N MET A 94 -15.35 -0.46 -24.43
CA MET A 94 -13.93 -0.82 -24.48
C MET A 94 -13.03 0.40 -24.75
N ASN A 95 -13.45 1.30 -25.64
CA ASN A 95 -12.73 2.55 -25.88
C ASN A 95 -12.73 3.46 -24.64
N SER A 96 -13.85 3.54 -23.93
CA SER A 96 -13.93 4.27 -22.66
C SER A 96 -12.97 3.69 -21.64
N ILE A 97 -12.98 2.37 -21.44
CA ILE A 97 -12.08 1.67 -20.50
C ILE A 97 -10.61 1.92 -20.85
N ALA A 98 -10.23 1.80 -22.13
CA ALA A 98 -8.88 2.08 -22.59
C ALA A 98 -8.43 3.51 -22.21
N ASN A 99 -9.29 4.50 -22.46
CA ASN A 99 -9.01 5.89 -22.13
C ASN A 99 -8.87 6.10 -20.60
N GLN A 100 -9.70 5.47 -19.79
CA GLN A 100 -9.62 5.58 -18.33
C GLN A 100 -8.29 5.04 -17.79
N PHE A 101 -7.81 3.89 -18.29
CA PHE A 101 -6.51 3.35 -17.89
C PHE A 101 -5.33 4.18 -18.39
N ASN A 102 -5.41 4.72 -19.61
CA ASN A 102 -4.42 5.67 -20.12
C ASN A 102 -4.30 6.92 -19.23
N GLU A 103 -5.43 7.46 -18.77
CA GLU A 103 -5.44 8.57 -17.84
C GLU A 103 -4.79 8.23 -16.50
N ILE A 104 -5.05 7.04 -15.94
CA ILE A 104 -4.40 6.58 -14.71
C ILE A 104 -2.89 6.49 -14.90
N SER A 105 -2.44 5.91 -16.01
CA SER A 105 -1.03 5.80 -16.37
C SER A 105 -0.35 7.16 -16.40
N LYS A 106 -0.92 8.13 -17.13
CA LYS A 106 -0.42 9.52 -17.20
C LYS A 106 -0.41 10.21 -15.83
N LYS A 107 -1.48 10.08 -15.04
CA LYS A 107 -1.55 10.66 -13.69
C LYS A 107 -0.47 10.08 -12.78
N THR A 108 -0.19 8.78 -12.90
CA THR A 108 0.87 8.10 -12.14
C THR A 108 2.26 8.59 -12.55
N GLU A 109 2.53 8.75 -13.85
CA GLU A 109 3.81 9.27 -14.34
C GLU A 109 4.10 10.69 -13.83
N ILE A 110 3.09 11.57 -13.90
CA ILE A 110 3.18 12.98 -13.46
C ILE A 110 3.32 13.08 -11.94
N PHE A 111 2.87 12.09 -11.18
CA PHE A 111 2.94 12.07 -9.72
C PHE A 111 4.37 11.83 -9.21
N LYS A 112 5.12 12.93 -9.00
CA LYS A 112 6.52 12.95 -8.53
C LYS A 112 6.68 12.67 -7.02
N ALA A 113 6.09 11.60 -6.53
CA ALA A 113 6.11 11.21 -5.12
C ALA A 113 7.52 10.98 -4.56
N GLU A 114 8.37 10.37 -5.37
CA GLU A 114 9.75 10.02 -5.08
C GLU A 114 10.64 11.24 -4.78
N GLU A 115 10.34 12.40 -5.40
CA GLU A 115 11.11 13.62 -5.20
C GLU A 115 10.95 14.18 -3.78
N LYS A 116 9.89 13.80 -3.06
CA LYS A 116 9.57 14.28 -1.71
C LYS A 116 10.19 13.43 -0.60
N ILE A 117 10.64 12.22 -0.90
CA ILE A 117 11.22 11.28 0.09
C ILE A 117 12.73 11.45 0.18
N LYS A 118 13.26 11.44 1.42
CA LYS A 118 14.70 11.61 1.68
C LYS A 118 15.46 10.29 1.71
N ASP A 119 14.89 9.25 2.30
CA ASP A 119 15.51 7.93 2.35
C ASP A 119 15.64 7.32 0.94
N PRO A 120 16.87 7.04 0.46
CA PRO A 120 17.07 6.54 -0.89
C PRO A 120 16.40 5.19 -1.16
N ALA A 121 16.30 4.32 -0.16
CA ALA A 121 15.69 3.00 -0.32
C ALA A 121 14.16 3.09 -0.39
N ILE A 122 13.54 4.02 0.36
CA ILE A 122 12.10 4.29 0.23
C ILE A 122 11.82 4.97 -1.11
N LYS A 123 12.65 5.93 -1.52
CA LYS A 123 12.54 6.61 -2.82
C LYS A 123 12.54 5.61 -3.98
N GLN A 124 13.52 4.71 -4.03
CA GLN A 124 13.62 3.68 -5.05
C GLN A 124 12.38 2.77 -5.09
N LYS A 125 11.79 2.44 -3.93
CA LYS A 125 10.56 1.64 -3.88
C LYS A 125 9.34 2.40 -4.38
N ILE A 126 9.23 3.69 -4.11
CA ILE A 126 8.15 4.52 -4.67
C ILE A 126 8.28 4.61 -6.20
N GLU A 127 9.51 4.77 -6.72
CA GLU A 127 9.77 4.71 -8.16
C GLU A 127 9.33 3.37 -8.76
N HIS A 128 9.72 2.26 -8.13
CA HIS A 128 9.33 0.92 -8.58
C HIS A 128 7.82 0.68 -8.52
N PHE A 129 7.15 1.16 -7.46
CA PHE A 129 5.68 1.16 -7.39
C PHE A 129 5.07 1.88 -8.60
N LYS A 130 5.52 3.11 -8.89
CA LYS A 130 5.02 3.89 -10.03
C LYS A 130 5.22 3.15 -11.35
N THR A 131 6.43 2.63 -11.59
CA THR A 131 6.74 1.90 -12.82
C THR A 131 5.83 0.68 -13.00
N ALA A 132 5.68 -0.14 -11.96
CA ALA A 132 4.82 -1.32 -12.03
C ALA A 132 3.34 -0.94 -12.17
N PHE A 133 2.87 0.09 -11.47
CA PHE A 133 1.47 0.53 -11.55
C PHE A 133 1.12 1.14 -12.91
N THR A 134 2.02 1.95 -13.49
CA THR A 134 1.94 2.44 -14.87
C THR A 134 1.91 1.27 -15.86
N ALA A 135 2.79 0.28 -15.69
CA ALA A 135 2.81 -0.90 -16.54
C ALA A 135 1.49 -1.71 -16.46
N ALA A 136 0.94 -1.89 -15.25
CA ALA A 136 -0.36 -2.54 -15.06
C ALA A 136 -1.48 -1.79 -15.78
N SER A 137 -1.51 -0.46 -15.67
CA SER A 137 -2.50 0.40 -16.32
C SER A 137 -2.38 0.31 -17.85
N ASN A 138 -1.17 0.39 -18.40
CA ASN A 138 -0.94 0.26 -19.85
C ASN A 138 -1.32 -1.14 -20.37
N CYS A 139 -1.14 -2.19 -19.58
CA CYS A 139 -1.57 -3.55 -19.96
C CYS A 139 -3.10 -3.66 -20.00
N MET A 140 -3.82 -3.04 -19.06
CA MET A 140 -5.28 -2.98 -19.11
C MET A 140 -5.81 -2.16 -20.30
N GLU A 141 -5.17 -1.03 -20.59
CA GLU A 141 -5.45 -0.25 -21.81
C GLU A 141 -5.27 -1.12 -23.07
N ASN A 142 -4.13 -1.81 -23.19
CA ASN A 142 -3.84 -2.70 -24.32
C ASN A 142 -4.83 -3.85 -24.43
N ALA A 143 -5.31 -4.39 -23.31
CA ALA A 143 -6.33 -5.43 -23.31
C ALA A 143 -7.63 -4.91 -23.94
N ALA A 144 -8.09 -3.73 -23.52
CA ALA A 144 -9.28 -3.09 -24.07
C ALA A 144 -9.13 -2.74 -25.55
N LEU A 145 -7.99 -2.16 -25.94
CA LEU A 145 -7.70 -1.85 -27.35
C LEU A 145 -7.64 -3.11 -28.23
N SER A 146 -7.11 -4.22 -27.71
CA SER A 146 -7.08 -5.50 -28.44
C SER A 146 -8.49 -6.00 -28.75
N VAL A 147 -9.42 -5.87 -27.79
CA VAL A 147 -10.84 -6.18 -28.00
C VAL A 147 -11.44 -5.25 -29.06
N THR A 148 -11.23 -3.94 -28.95
CA THR A 148 -11.70 -2.97 -29.96
C THR A 148 -11.24 -3.34 -31.37
N GLN A 149 -9.96 -3.71 -31.55
CA GLN A 149 -9.42 -4.16 -32.85
C GLN A 149 -10.17 -5.37 -33.41
N GLY A 150 -10.56 -6.32 -32.55
CA GLY A 150 -11.32 -7.50 -32.94
C GLY A 150 -12.75 -7.15 -33.35
N LEU A 151 -13.40 -6.25 -32.61
CA LEU A 151 -14.75 -5.77 -32.91
C LEU A 151 -14.81 -4.93 -34.19
N ASN A 152 -13.74 -4.19 -34.50
CA ASN A 152 -13.59 -3.44 -35.76
C ASN A 152 -13.21 -4.29 -36.97
N ASN A 153 -12.99 -5.60 -36.81
CA ASN A 153 -12.45 -6.49 -37.85
C ASN A 153 -11.06 -6.08 -38.36
N GLU A 154 -10.28 -5.33 -37.59
CA GLU A 154 -8.87 -5.03 -37.89
C GLU A 154 -7.99 -6.28 -37.75
N LYS A 155 -8.40 -7.19 -36.86
CA LYS A 155 -7.81 -8.51 -36.64
C LYS A 155 -8.91 -9.54 -36.40
N PRO A 156 -8.64 -10.85 -36.60
CA PRO A 156 -9.57 -11.90 -36.20
C PRO A 156 -9.94 -11.77 -34.72
N LEU A 157 -11.24 -11.80 -34.40
CA LEU A 157 -11.73 -11.64 -33.03
C LEU A 157 -11.04 -12.61 -32.05
N LYS A 158 -10.83 -13.87 -32.46
CA LYS A 158 -10.12 -14.86 -31.66
C LYS A 158 -8.71 -14.41 -31.25
N ASP A 159 -7.93 -13.93 -32.21
CA ASP A 159 -6.55 -13.49 -31.97
C ASP A 159 -6.54 -12.22 -31.10
N SER A 160 -7.50 -11.32 -31.30
CA SER A 160 -7.73 -10.15 -30.46
C SER A 160 -8.06 -10.51 -29.01
N LEU A 161 -8.91 -11.51 -28.78
CA LEU A 161 -9.24 -12.00 -27.44
C LEU A 161 -8.05 -12.68 -26.77
N GLU A 162 -7.22 -13.39 -27.52
CA GLU A 162 -5.97 -13.98 -27.02
C GLU A 162 -4.98 -12.90 -26.59
N ASN A 163 -4.77 -11.87 -27.43
CA ASN A 163 -3.92 -10.72 -27.09
C ASN A 163 -4.44 -9.96 -25.85
N ALA A 164 -5.76 -9.79 -25.75
CA ALA A 164 -6.38 -9.18 -24.57
C ALA A 164 -6.10 -10.02 -23.31
N THR A 165 -6.24 -11.34 -23.40
CA THR A 165 -5.96 -12.26 -22.28
C THR A 165 -4.49 -12.23 -21.86
N GLN A 166 -3.56 -12.19 -22.82
CA GLN A 166 -2.13 -12.06 -22.51
C GLN A 166 -1.83 -10.73 -21.82
N SER A 167 -2.43 -9.63 -22.30
CA SER A 167 -2.31 -8.30 -21.70
C SER A 167 -2.86 -8.27 -20.26
N LEU A 168 -4.00 -8.92 -20.02
CA LEU A 168 -4.54 -9.09 -18.67
C LEU A 168 -3.59 -9.83 -17.73
N GLY A 169 -3.00 -10.93 -18.18
CA GLY A 169 -2.02 -11.67 -17.37
C GLY A 169 -0.80 -10.82 -16.99
N LEU A 170 -0.36 -9.91 -17.86
CA LEU A 170 0.70 -8.95 -17.55
C LEU A 170 0.22 -7.84 -16.60
N ALA A 171 -1.04 -7.39 -16.74
CA ALA A 171 -1.63 -6.42 -15.82
C ALA A 171 -1.66 -6.97 -14.40
N ASP A 172 -2.13 -8.20 -14.21
CA ASP A 172 -2.20 -8.90 -12.92
C ASP A 172 -0.83 -9.02 -12.26
N GLN A 173 0.21 -9.40 -13.03
CA GLN A 173 1.57 -9.48 -12.51
C GLN A 173 2.07 -8.12 -12.03
N ASN A 174 1.88 -7.07 -12.83
CA ASN A 174 2.37 -5.74 -12.52
C ASN A 174 1.62 -5.09 -11.34
N ILE A 175 0.31 -5.28 -11.23
CA ILE A 175 -0.45 -4.72 -10.09
C ILE A 175 -0.05 -5.40 -8.78
N VAL A 176 0.20 -6.71 -8.78
CA VAL A 176 0.73 -7.43 -7.60
C VAL A 176 2.09 -6.88 -7.20
N ILE A 177 3.00 -6.65 -8.15
CA ILE A 177 4.32 -6.05 -7.88
C ILE A 177 4.17 -4.65 -7.30
N ALA A 178 3.31 -3.81 -7.88
CA ALA A 178 3.07 -2.46 -7.43
C ALA A 178 2.57 -2.44 -5.97
N LEU A 179 1.48 -3.15 -5.68
CA LEU A 179 0.86 -3.17 -4.35
C LEU A 179 1.77 -3.81 -3.29
N SER A 180 2.54 -4.83 -3.65
CA SER A 180 3.54 -5.43 -2.74
C SER A 180 4.66 -4.45 -2.41
N THR A 181 5.17 -3.74 -3.43
CA THR A 181 6.20 -2.71 -3.24
C THR A 181 5.69 -1.56 -2.37
N LEU A 182 4.44 -1.16 -2.54
CA LEU A 182 3.80 -0.15 -1.70
C LEU A 182 3.67 -0.62 -0.24
N ALA A 183 3.28 -1.88 -0.02
CA ALA A 183 3.22 -2.45 1.32
C ALA A 183 4.61 -2.51 1.99
N GLU A 184 5.67 -2.77 1.24
CA GLU A 184 7.04 -2.70 1.75
C GLU A 184 7.46 -1.27 2.14
N VAL A 185 7.01 -0.25 1.40
CA VAL A 185 7.19 1.16 1.78
C VAL A 185 6.49 1.44 3.10
N GLU A 186 5.21 1.07 3.22
CA GLU A 186 4.43 1.25 4.45
C GLU A 186 5.11 0.52 5.64
N GLY A 187 5.59 -0.70 5.44
CA GLY A 187 6.32 -1.48 6.44
C GLY A 187 7.62 -0.80 6.89
N LYS A 188 8.42 -0.29 5.96
CA LYS A 188 9.65 0.48 6.26
C LYS A 188 9.37 1.77 7.02
N LEU A 189 8.23 2.39 6.75
CA LEU A 189 7.75 3.59 7.45
C LEU A 189 7.07 3.26 8.78
N GLY A 190 6.93 1.98 9.16
CA GLY A 190 6.21 1.59 10.37
C GLY A 190 4.73 1.96 10.35
N ILE A 191 4.14 2.03 9.15
CA ILE A 191 2.70 2.22 8.93
C ILE A 191 2.09 0.83 8.93
N THR A 192 1.37 0.50 9.99
CA THR A 192 0.62 -0.75 10.08
C THR A 192 -0.74 -0.56 9.43
N LYS A 193 -1.11 -1.50 8.55
CA LYS A 193 -2.51 -1.65 8.11
C LYS A 193 -3.32 -2.00 9.36
N LYS A 194 -4.28 -1.13 9.71
CA LYS A 194 -5.25 -1.42 10.78
C LYS A 194 -6.26 -2.45 10.31
#